data_AF-A0AAD2G5F2-F1
#
_entry.id   AF-A0AAD2G5F2-F1
#
_cell.length_a   1.000
_cell.length_b   1.000
_cell.length_c   1.000
_cell.angle_alpha   90.00
_cell.angle_beta   90.00
_cell.angle_gamma   90.00
#
_symmetry.space_group_name_H-M   'P 1'
#
loop_
_entity.id
_entity.type
_entity.pdbx_description
1 polymer ?
#
loop_
_entity_poly.entity_id
_entity_poly.type
_entity_poly.pdbx_seq_one_letter_code
_entity_poly.pdbx_strand_id
1 'polypeptide(L)'
;MRRNLPSTYGFIKRCMATSSSNSPTSIKVPNANPLKSWESGARMVKNPKIKNEYMEHIRDIHDPSLHLKTIEDELKGTIGRALGKQAQKIVAAWRQMNDEYNKYEALLEDEEKGYDMTSPEVVEIAKKYNFYRKQAHHYRWELIVHRQAVGFTVGNHKYVMEKFPIGEPLYEPPEGDEDNDAMEKENKNKKEPKKFGDQLDWWQTIGRWK
;
A
#
# COMPACT_ATOMS: atom_id res chain seq x y z
N MET A 1 62.94 14.31 -21.70
CA MET A 1 61.98 15.34 -21.26
C MET A 1 60.84 14.65 -20.50
N ARG A 2 60.86 14.67 -19.17
CA ARG A 2 59.76 14.22 -18.29
C ARG A 2 59.35 15.44 -17.46
N ARG A 3 58.07 15.84 -17.52
CA ARG A 3 57.53 16.90 -16.66
C ARG A 3 56.64 16.27 -15.61
N ASN A 4 57.06 16.43 -14.36
CA ASN A 4 56.35 16.03 -13.15
C ASN A 4 55.15 16.97 -12.90
N LEU A 5 54.03 16.40 -12.45
CA LEU A 5 52.89 17.13 -11.88
C LEU A 5 53.11 17.28 -10.37
N PRO A 6 52.89 18.46 -9.75
CA PRO A 6 52.85 18.58 -8.31
C PRO A 6 51.45 18.27 -7.75
N SER A 7 51.46 17.34 -6.79
CA SER A 7 50.37 16.98 -5.87
C SER A 7 50.13 18.12 -4.87
N THR A 8 48.87 18.56 -4.72
CA THR A 8 48.47 19.56 -3.72
C THR A 8 47.53 18.93 -2.70
N TYR A 9 48.10 18.29 -1.67
CA TYR A 9 47.40 18.11 -0.39
C TYR A 9 47.69 19.32 0.50
N GLY A 10 46.68 20.19 0.62
CA GLY A 10 46.72 21.40 1.44
C GLY A 10 46.34 21.11 2.89
N PHE A 11 47.35 21.17 3.75
CA PHE A 11 47.35 21.05 5.20
C PHE A 11 46.44 22.12 5.88
N ILE A 12 45.44 21.70 6.66
CA ILE A 12 44.63 22.62 7.48
C ILE A 12 45.47 23.04 8.70
N LYS A 13 45.96 24.27 8.66
CA LYS A 13 46.70 24.93 9.75
C LYS A 13 45.69 25.43 10.80
N ARG A 14 45.65 24.77 11.95
CA ARG A 14 44.86 25.17 13.13
C ARG A 14 45.58 26.35 13.80
N CYS A 15 45.07 27.57 13.66
CA CYS A 15 45.56 28.73 14.38
C CYS A 15 44.96 28.78 15.79
N MET A 16 45.80 28.53 16.80
CA MET A 16 45.59 28.98 18.17
C MET A 16 46.46 30.22 18.37
N ALA A 17 45.82 31.38 18.54
CA ALA A 17 46.44 32.53 19.22
C ALA A 17 45.33 33.46 19.73
N THR A 18 45.34 33.65 21.04
CA THR A 18 44.51 34.55 21.84
C THR A 18 44.86 36.01 21.59
N SER A 19 43.84 36.86 21.46
CA SER A 19 43.95 38.28 21.76
C SER A 19 42.64 38.77 22.37
N SER A 20 42.73 39.21 23.63
CA SER A 20 41.64 39.83 24.37
C SER A 20 41.29 41.19 23.74
N SER A 21 40.05 41.36 23.32
CA SER A 21 39.47 42.70 23.15
C SER A 21 38.09 42.72 23.81
N ASN A 22 37.99 43.46 24.91
CA ASN A 22 36.74 43.79 25.57
C ASN A 22 35.88 44.66 24.65
N SER A 23 34.98 44.02 23.92
CA SER A 23 33.76 44.66 23.40
C SER A 23 32.69 43.56 23.31
N PRO A 24 31.47 43.79 23.82
CA PRO A 24 30.39 42.84 23.63
C PRO A 24 30.01 42.91 22.15
N THR A 25 30.62 42.05 21.34
CA THR A 25 30.10 41.75 20.01
C THR A 25 28.70 41.19 20.25
N SER A 26 27.69 41.98 19.89
CA SER A 26 26.33 41.49 19.73
C SER A 26 26.41 40.34 18.72
N ILE A 27 26.44 39.12 19.24
CA ILE A 27 26.31 37.91 18.46
C ILE A 27 24.90 38.02 17.88
N LYS A 28 24.82 38.46 16.62
CA LYS A 28 23.62 38.28 15.82
C LYS A 28 23.43 36.77 15.69
N VAL A 29 22.65 36.23 16.62
CA VAL A 29 22.17 34.86 16.58
C VAL A 29 21.55 34.67 15.20
N PRO A 30 21.94 33.65 14.42
CA PRO A 30 21.26 33.33 13.18
C PRO A 30 19.77 33.21 13.49
N ASN A 31 18.97 33.96 12.73
CA ASN A 31 17.53 34.07 12.89
C ASN A 31 16.92 32.68 13.17
N ALA A 32 16.18 32.55 14.30
CA ALA A 32 15.65 31.29 14.83
C ALA A 32 14.59 30.62 13.93
N ASN A 33 14.26 31.25 12.80
CA ASN A 33 13.52 30.63 11.71
C ASN A 33 14.53 30.17 10.66
N PRO A 34 14.96 28.89 10.64
CA PRO A 34 15.55 28.33 9.45
C PRO A 34 14.46 28.34 8.37
N LEU A 35 14.35 29.46 7.65
CA LEU A 35 13.73 29.48 6.35
C LEU A 35 14.44 28.36 5.59
N LYS A 36 13.67 27.32 5.28
CA LYS A 36 14.08 26.13 4.53
C LYS A 36 15.07 26.59 3.45
N SER A 37 16.36 26.36 3.66
CA SER A 37 17.40 26.89 2.77
C SER A 37 17.18 26.44 1.32
N TRP A 38 16.57 25.26 1.17
CA TRP A 38 16.08 24.73 -0.10
C TRP A 38 14.96 25.56 -0.75
N GLU A 39 14.05 26.15 0.03
CA GLU A 39 12.92 26.94 -0.47
C GLU A 39 13.38 28.30 -1.01
N SER A 40 14.39 28.90 -0.36
CA SER A 40 15.05 30.12 -0.84
C SER A 40 15.81 29.86 -2.15
N GLY A 41 16.56 28.75 -2.20
CA GLY A 41 17.24 28.29 -3.43
C GLY A 41 16.26 28.03 -4.58
N ALA A 42 15.16 27.31 -4.32
CA ALA A 42 14.13 27.02 -5.32
C ALA A 42 13.44 28.29 -5.83
N ARG A 43 13.16 29.28 -4.97
CA ARG A 43 12.63 30.59 -5.39
C ARG A 43 13.61 31.36 -6.27
N MET A 44 14.91 31.33 -5.98
CA MET A 44 15.92 31.97 -6.81
C MET A 44 16.05 31.30 -8.18
N VAL A 45 16.01 29.96 -8.24
CA VAL A 45 16.02 29.22 -9.50
C VAL A 45 14.78 29.55 -10.34
N LYS A 46 13.59 29.74 -9.74
CA LYS A 46 12.38 30.13 -10.48
C LYS A 46 12.33 31.59 -10.95
N ASN A 47 13.15 32.49 -10.41
CA ASN A 47 13.14 33.91 -10.77
C ASN A 47 14.09 34.21 -11.95
N PRO A 48 13.61 34.37 -13.20
CA PRO A 48 14.47 34.59 -14.36
C PRO A 48 15.16 35.96 -14.36
N LYS A 49 14.78 36.87 -13.45
CA LYS A 49 15.31 38.24 -13.37
C LYS A 49 16.69 38.32 -12.70
N ILE A 50 17.13 37.27 -12.01
CA ILE A 50 18.43 37.22 -11.34
C ILE A 50 19.44 36.56 -12.28
N LYS A 51 20.41 37.34 -12.77
CA LYS A 51 21.55 36.85 -13.56
C LYS A 51 22.60 36.29 -12.60
N ASN A 52 22.64 34.98 -12.45
CA ASN A 52 23.69 34.27 -11.74
C ASN A 52 24.06 33.05 -12.58
N GLU A 53 25.32 33.00 -13.03
CA GLU A 53 25.86 31.96 -13.91
C GLU A 53 25.66 30.55 -13.34
N TYR A 54 25.81 30.39 -12.02
CA TYR A 54 25.54 29.12 -11.34
C TYR A 54 24.06 28.71 -11.40
N MET A 55 23.15 29.68 -11.29
CA MET A 55 21.70 29.40 -11.36
C MET A 55 21.24 29.12 -12.79
N GLU A 56 21.86 29.75 -13.78
CA GLU A 56 21.62 29.44 -15.20
C GLU A 56 22.08 28.02 -15.54
N HIS A 57 23.27 27.63 -15.08
CA HIS A 57 23.75 26.25 -15.22
C HIS A 57 22.80 25.21 -14.59
N ILE A 58 22.26 25.50 -13.40
CA ILE A 58 21.27 24.62 -12.76
C ILE A 58 19.97 24.54 -13.57
N ARG A 59 19.49 25.65 -14.14
CA ARG A 59 18.27 25.67 -14.97
C ARG A 59 18.44 24.88 -16.27
N ASP A 60 19.64 24.92 -16.85
CA ASP A 60 19.94 24.18 -18.08
C ASP A 60 20.07 22.67 -17.84
N ILE A 61 20.60 22.27 -16.67
CA ILE A 61 20.79 20.85 -16.33
C ILE A 61 19.52 20.21 -15.77
N HIS A 62 18.76 20.94 -14.95
CA HIS A 62 17.64 20.38 -14.20
C HIS A 62 16.32 21.00 -14.63
N ASP A 63 15.51 20.22 -15.35
CA ASP A 63 14.10 20.53 -15.59
C ASP A 63 13.23 19.93 -14.45
N PRO A 64 12.64 20.76 -13.57
CA PRO A 64 11.79 20.27 -12.48
C PRO A 64 10.57 19.51 -12.99
N SER A 65 10.05 19.87 -14.18
CA SER A 65 8.91 19.18 -14.80
C SER A 65 9.27 17.74 -15.15
N LEU A 66 10.47 17.55 -15.72
CA LEU A 66 11.00 16.22 -16.02
C LEU A 66 11.22 15.41 -14.74
N HIS A 67 11.81 16.00 -13.70
CA HIS A 67 12.01 15.30 -12.42
C HIS A 67 10.69 14.86 -11.78
N LEU A 68 9.67 15.73 -11.76
CA LEU A 68 8.35 15.39 -11.25
C LEU A 68 7.74 14.23 -12.04
N LYS A 69 7.83 14.27 -13.37
CA LYS A 69 7.36 13.18 -14.22
C LYS A 69 8.07 11.86 -13.93
N THR A 70 9.39 11.87 -13.79
CA THR A 70 10.17 10.66 -13.44
C THR A 70 9.70 10.07 -12.11
N ILE A 71 9.53 10.91 -11.08
CA ILE A 71 9.05 10.47 -9.77
C ILE A 71 7.62 9.91 -9.86
N GLU A 72 6.75 10.55 -10.64
CA GLU A 72 5.39 10.06 -10.87
C GLU A 72 5.38 8.68 -11.55
N ASP A 73 6.22 8.47 -12.56
CA ASP A 73 6.28 7.21 -13.30
C ASP A 73 6.86 6.09 -12.43
N GLU A 74 7.87 6.38 -11.60
CA GLU A 74 8.39 5.45 -10.58
C GLU A 74 7.32 5.09 -9.54
N LEU A 75 6.57 6.08 -9.07
CA LEU A 75 5.48 5.87 -8.11
C LEU A 75 4.36 5.03 -8.72
N LYS A 76 3.93 5.33 -9.95
CA LYS A 76 2.93 4.51 -10.68
C LYS A 76 3.44 3.08 -10.86
N GLY A 77 4.72 2.89 -11.19
CA GLY A 77 5.32 1.57 -11.36
C GLY A 77 5.41 0.77 -10.05
N THR A 78 5.66 1.42 -8.92
CA THR A 78 5.68 0.74 -7.61
C THR A 78 4.27 0.38 -7.15
N ILE A 79 3.31 1.29 -7.30
CA ILE A 79 1.89 1.04 -7.01
C ILE A 79 1.35 -0.10 -7.87
N GLY A 80 1.61 -0.06 -9.18
CA GLY A 80 1.19 -1.12 -10.11
C GLY A 80 1.72 -2.50 -9.72
N ARG A 81 3.00 -2.57 -9.30
CA ARG A 81 3.59 -3.81 -8.78
C ARG A 81 2.94 -4.29 -7.48
N ALA A 82 2.62 -3.39 -6.56
CA ALA A 82 1.94 -3.74 -5.31
C ALA A 82 0.53 -4.30 -5.56
N LEU A 83 -0.25 -3.64 -6.41
CA LEU A 83 -1.58 -4.11 -6.82
C LEU A 83 -1.49 -5.46 -7.55
N GLY A 84 -0.49 -5.62 -8.43
CA GLY A 84 -0.22 -6.88 -9.12
C GLY A 84 0.06 -8.04 -8.16
N LYS A 85 0.90 -7.83 -7.14
CA LYS A 85 1.16 -8.85 -6.09
C LYS A 85 -0.11 -9.23 -5.34
N GLN A 86 -0.97 -8.26 -5.05
CA GLN A 86 -2.23 -8.55 -4.37
C GLN A 86 -3.19 -9.36 -5.26
N ALA A 87 -3.29 -9.01 -6.54
CA ALA A 87 -4.06 -9.79 -7.51
C ALA A 87 -3.52 -11.23 -7.65
N GLN A 88 -2.20 -11.42 -7.62
CA GLN A 88 -1.58 -12.75 -7.65
C GLN A 88 -2.00 -13.62 -6.46
N LYS A 89 -2.17 -13.06 -5.25
CA LYS A 89 -2.70 -13.82 -4.10
C LYS A 89 -4.12 -14.32 -4.33
N ILE A 90 -4.97 -13.48 -4.93
CA ILE A 90 -6.35 -13.87 -5.28
C ILE A 90 -6.31 -15.03 -6.28
N VAL A 91 -5.50 -14.91 -7.34
CA VAL A 91 -5.36 -15.97 -8.36
C VAL A 91 -4.80 -17.26 -7.75
N ALA A 92 -3.83 -17.18 -6.83
CA ALA A 92 -3.29 -18.35 -6.15
C ALA A 92 -4.35 -19.06 -5.29
N ALA A 93 -5.09 -18.31 -4.47
CA ALA A 93 -6.19 -18.86 -3.67
C ALA A 93 -7.30 -19.44 -4.56
N TRP A 94 -7.60 -18.78 -5.69
CA TRP A 94 -8.58 -19.26 -6.66
C TRP A 94 -8.16 -20.57 -7.33
N ARG A 95 -6.87 -20.73 -7.69
CA ARG A 95 -6.34 -22.00 -8.21
C ARG A 95 -6.49 -23.13 -7.20
N GLN A 96 -6.08 -22.90 -5.96
CA GLN A 96 -6.22 -23.89 -4.88
C GLN A 96 -7.69 -24.26 -4.64
N MET A 97 -8.58 -23.27 -4.65
CA MET A 97 -10.01 -23.48 -4.58
C MET A 97 -10.51 -24.37 -5.73
N ASN A 98 -10.09 -24.09 -6.98
CA ASN A 98 -10.50 -24.89 -8.14
C ASN A 98 -9.91 -26.31 -8.13
N ASP A 99 -8.69 -26.48 -7.62
CA ASP A 99 -8.07 -27.80 -7.47
C ASP A 99 -8.86 -28.67 -6.47
N GLU A 100 -9.30 -28.10 -5.34
CA GLU A 100 -10.16 -28.81 -4.39
C GLU A 100 -11.56 -29.07 -4.96
N TYR A 101 -12.12 -28.13 -5.72
CA TYR A 101 -13.41 -28.32 -6.40
C TYR A 101 -13.36 -29.48 -7.40
N ASN A 102 -12.30 -29.58 -8.22
CA ASN A 102 -12.13 -30.68 -9.14
C ASN A 102 -12.01 -32.04 -8.43
N LYS A 103 -11.36 -32.07 -7.25
CA LYS A 103 -11.31 -33.30 -6.42
C LYS A 103 -12.68 -33.65 -5.85
N TYR A 104 -13.45 -32.65 -5.44
CA TYR A 104 -14.81 -32.81 -4.95
C TYR A 104 -15.71 -33.43 -6.02
N GLU A 105 -15.71 -32.88 -7.25
CA GLU A 105 -16.47 -33.43 -8.37
C GLU A 105 -16.02 -34.85 -8.72
N ALA A 106 -14.71 -35.11 -8.80
CA ALA A 106 -14.18 -36.44 -9.11
C ALA A 106 -14.60 -37.51 -8.10
N LEU A 107 -14.76 -37.16 -6.81
CA LEU A 107 -15.25 -38.11 -5.80
C LEU A 107 -16.75 -38.37 -5.91
N LEU A 108 -17.54 -37.37 -6.28
CA LEU A 108 -18.99 -37.54 -6.46
C LEU A 108 -19.34 -38.29 -7.75
N GLU A 109 -18.50 -38.17 -8.79
CA GLU A 109 -18.65 -38.91 -10.05
C GLU A 109 -18.17 -40.37 -9.95
N ASP A 110 -17.39 -40.72 -8.92
CA ASP A 110 -16.92 -42.09 -8.69
C ASP A 110 -18.06 -42.97 -8.13
N GLU A 111 -18.96 -43.38 -9.01
CA GLU A 111 -20.10 -44.27 -8.70
C GLU A 111 -19.66 -45.60 -8.08
N GLU A 112 -18.43 -46.05 -8.36
CA GLU A 112 -17.90 -47.34 -7.90
C GLU A 112 -17.66 -47.37 -6.38
N LYS A 113 -17.35 -46.21 -5.79
CA LYS A 113 -17.14 -46.07 -4.33
C LYS A 113 -18.37 -45.59 -3.58
N GLY A 114 -19.38 -45.06 -4.28
CA GLY A 114 -20.66 -44.66 -3.68
C GLY A 114 -20.54 -43.53 -2.65
N TYR A 115 -19.64 -42.56 -2.89
CA TYR A 115 -19.51 -41.41 -2.01
C TYR A 115 -20.76 -40.52 -2.09
N ASP A 116 -21.32 -40.20 -0.93
CA ASP A 116 -22.36 -39.18 -0.78
C ASP A 116 -21.75 -37.85 -0.28
N MET A 117 -22.49 -36.73 -0.39
CA MET A 117 -22.11 -35.41 0.13
C MET A 117 -21.80 -35.39 1.63
N THR A 118 -22.27 -36.39 2.37
CA THR A 118 -22.04 -36.57 3.80
C THR A 118 -20.79 -37.39 4.13
N SER A 119 -20.14 -37.97 3.12
CA SER A 119 -18.93 -38.77 3.29
C SER A 119 -17.82 -37.92 3.91
N PRO A 120 -17.05 -38.44 4.89
CA PRO A 120 -16.06 -37.65 5.61
C PRO A 120 -14.99 -37.05 4.69
N GLU A 121 -14.59 -37.77 3.64
CA GLU A 121 -13.62 -37.30 2.65
C GLU A 121 -14.15 -36.12 1.82
N VAL A 122 -15.41 -36.22 1.38
CA VAL A 122 -16.10 -35.16 0.61
C VAL A 122 -16.27 -33.91 1.46
N VAL A 123 -16.65 -34.09 2.74
CA VAL A 123 -16.78 -33.00 3.70
C VAL A 123 -15.44 -32.32 3.98
N GLU A 124 -14.34 -33.07 4.11
CA GLU A 124 -13.01 -32.48 4.31
C GLU A 124 -12.57 -31.63 3.11
N ILE A 125 -12.83 -32.10 1.89
CA ILE A 125 -12.53 -31.33 0.66
C ILE A 125 -13.41 -30.08 0.59
N ALA A 126 -14.70 -30.19 0.92
CA ALA A 126 -15.61 -29.04 0.97
C ALA A 126 -15.10 -27.97 1.97
N LYS A 127 -14.63 -28.38 3.15
CA LYS A 127 -13.99 -27.49 4.14
C LYS A 127 -12.75 -26.79 3.58
N LYS A 128 -11.88 -27.52 2.89
CA LYS A 128 -10.67 -26.95 2.25
C LYS A 128 -11.03 -25.96 1.15
N TYR A 129 -11.97 -26.29 0.28
CA TYR A 129 -12.50 -25.38 -0.74
C TYR A 129 -13.03 -24.09 -0.10
N ASN A 130 -13.87 -24.20 0.93
CA ASN A 130 -14.47 -23.05 1.60
C ASN A 130 -13.43 -22.21 2.37
N PHE A 131 -12.38 -22.83 2.88
CA PHE A 131 -11.24 -22.13 3.45
C PHE A 131 -10.52 -21.26 2.40
N TYR A 132 -10.18 -21.82 1.23
CA TYR A 132 -9.55 -21.06 0.15
C TYR A 132 -10.49 -19.98 -0.42
N ARG A 133 -11.79 -20.27 -0.48
CA ARG A 133 -12.83 -19.30 -0.85
C ARG A 133 -12.85 -18.10 0.10
N LYS A 134 -12.81 -18.33 1.42
CA LYS A 134 -12.72 -17.26 2.43
C LYS A 134 -11.45 -16.42 2.24
N GLN A 135 -10.30 -17.05 1.97
CA GLN A 135 -9.07 -16.33 1.66
C GLN A 135 -9.18 -15.49 0.38
N ALA A 136 -9.74 -16.05 -0.69
CA ALA A 136 -9.94 -15.33 -1.94
C ALA A 136 -10.83 -14.10 -1.74
N HIS A 137 -11.90 -14.20 -0.95
CA HIS A 137 -12.74 -13.04 -0.58
C HIS A 137 -11.95 -11.99 0.20
N HIS A 138 -11.15 -12.40 1.18
CA HIS A 138 -10.31 -11.50 1.95
C HIS A 138 -9.30 -10.76 1.07
N TYR A 139 -8.56 -11.47 0.22
CA TYR A 139 -7.60 -10.84 -0.69
C TYR A 139 -8.25 -9.93 -1.72
N ARG A 140 -9.48 -10.27 -2.16
CA ARG A 140 -10.28 -9.44 -3.05
C ARG A 140 -10.71 -8.14 -2.38
N TRP A 141 -11.15 -8.20 -1.11
CA TRP A 141 -11.44 -7.01 -0.31
C TRP A 141 -10.19 -6.13 -0.16
N GLU A 142 -9.04 -6.71 0.19
CA GLU A 142 -7.77 -5.97 0.30
C GLU A 142 -7.41 -5.28 -1.03
N LEU A 143 -7.61 -5.95 -2.18
CA LEU A 143 -7.36 -5.35 -3.49
C LEU A 143 -8.28 -4.15 -3.75
N ILE A 144 -9.55 -4.22 -3.37
CA ILE A 144 -10.49 -3.09 -3.49
C ILE A 144 -10.00 -1.91 -2.65
N VAL A 145 -9.63 -2.15 -1.39
CA VAL A 145 -9.11 -1.12 -0.48
C VAL A 145 -7.84 -0.48 -1.04
N HIS A 146 -6.88 -1.28 -1.49
CA HIS A 146 -5.64 -0.76 -2.08
C HIS A 146 -5.89 0.06 -3.34
N ARG A 147 -6.79 -0.38 -4.22
CA ARG A 147 -7.16 0.40 -5.41
C ARG A 147 -7.84 1.72 -5.04
N GLN A 148 -8.71 1.72 -4.03
CA GLN A 148 -9.34 2.94 -3.55
C GLN A 148 -8.32 3.93 -2.97
N ALA A 149 -7.33 3.45 -2.20
CA ALA A 149 -6.25 4.27 -1.66
C ALA A 149 -5.38 4.92 -2.75
N VAL A 150 -5.31 4.31 -3.94
CA VAL A 150 -4.59 4.82 -5.12
C VAL A 150 -5.44 5.82 -5.93
N GLY A 151 -6.74 5.94 -5.63
CA GLY A 151 -7.64 6.87 -6.30
C GLY A 151 -8.64 6.23 -7.27
N PHE A 152 -8.71 4.89 -7.36
CA PHE A 152 -9.77 4.21 -8.09
C PHE A 152 -11.05 4.18 -7.25
N THR A 153 -11.83 5.26 -7.29
CA THR A 153 -13.07 5.40 -6.50
C THR A 153 -14.31 4.93 -7.27
N VAL A 154 -14.48 5.38 -8.51
CA VAL A 154 -15.67 5.10 -9.32
C VAL A 154 -15.59 3.69 -9.93
N GLY A 155 -16.61 2.87 -9.69
CA GLY A 155 -16.74 1.54 -10.31
C GLY A 155 -15.72 0.48 -9.86
N ASN A 156 -14.91 0.78 -8.84
CA ASN A 156 -13.82 -0.09 -8.38
C ASN A 156 -14.30 -1.48 -7.95
N HIS A 157 -15.37 -1.53 -7.14
CA HIS A 157 -15.97 -2.78 -6.67
C HIS A 157 -16.43 -3.65 -7.85
N LYS A 158 -17.21 -3.07 -8.78
CA LYS A 158 -17.70 -3.79 -9.97
C LYS A 158 -16.55 -4.37 -10.78
N TYR A 159 -15.52 -3.55 -11.06
CA TYR A 159 -14.34 -3.98 -11.80
C TYR A 159 -13.64 -5.17 -11.15
N VAL A 160 -13.43 -5.10 -9.82
CA VAL A 160 -12.73 -6.18 -9.10
C VAL A 160 -13.58 -7.45 -9.03
N MET A 161 -14.88 -7.33 -8.80
CA MET A 161 -15.79 -8.48 -8.76
C MET A 161 -15.88 -9.21 -10.11
N GLU A 162 -15.93 -8.45 -11.21
CA GLU A 162 -15.98 -9.00 -12.58
C GLU A 162 -14.65 -9.67 -12.98
N LYS A 163 -13.52 -9.08 -12.60
CA LYS A 163 -12.19 -9.63 -12.91
C LYS A 163 -11.81 -10.84 -12.06
N PHE A 164 -12.31 -10.92 -10.83
CA PHE A 164 -12.01 -11.99 -9.88
C PHE A 164 -13.30 -12.59 -9.34
N PRO A 165 -14.04 -13.37 -10.16
CA PRO A 165 -15.22 -14.07 -9.71
C PRO A 165 -14.83 -15.16 -8.70
N ILE A 166 -15.63 -15.29 -7.65
CA ILE A 166 -15.46 -16.33 -6.61
C ILE A 166 -16.77 -17.09 -6.54
N GLY A 167 -16.70 -18.42 -6.60
CA GLY A 167 -17.86 -19.30 -6.61
C GLY A 167 -18.67 -19.27 -5.31
N GLU A 168 -19.77 -20.01 -5.31
CA GLU A 168 -20.57 -20.27 -4.12
C GLU A 168 -19.86 -21.23 -3.16
N PRO A 169 -20.21 -21.21 -1.86
CA PRO A 169 -19.64 -22.16 -0.92
C PRO A 169 -20.14 -23.58 -1.20
N LEU A 170 -19.30 -24.59 -0.98
CA LEU A 170 -19.72 -25.99 -0.99
C LEU A 170 -20.47 -26.32 0.31
N TYR A 171 -21.36 -27.31 0.25
CA TYR A 171 -22.11 -27.77 1.42
C TYR A 171 -21.16 -28.30 2.50
N GLU A 172 -21.33 -27.82 3.72
CA GLU A 172 -20.70 -28.34 4.91
C GLU A 172 -21.83 -28.78 5.86
N PRO A 173 -21.83 -30.04 6.35
CA PRO A 173 -22.74 -30.43 7.41
C PRO A 173 -22.50 -29.50 8.61
N PRO A 174 -23.56 -29.05 9.30
CA PRO A 174 -23.39 -28.35 10.56
C PRO A 174 -22.57 -29.24 11.48
N GLU A 175 -21.38 -28.79 11.87
CA GLU A 175 -20.64 -29.44 12.94
C GLU A 175 -21.57 -29.43 14.16
N GLY A 176 -21.95 -30.63 14.63
CA GLY A 176 -22.82 -30.75 15.80
C GLY A 176 -22.26 -29.88 16.91
N ASP A 177 -23.14 -29.10 17.54
CA ASP A 177 -22.83 -28.19 18.64
C ASP A 177 -22.28 -28.98 19.84
N GLU A 178 -21.02 -29.38 19.79
CA GLU A 178 -20.23 -29.79 20.93
C GLU A 178 -19.27 -28.63 21.23
N ASP A 179 -19.65 -27.81 22.21
CA ASP A 179 -18.85 -26.79 22.91
C ASP A 179 -18.82 -25.33 22.42
N ASN A 180 -19.95 -24.75 21.98
CA ASN A 180 -20.11 -23.28 21.90
C ASN A 180 -20.92 -22.65 23.06
N ASP A 181 -21.20 -23.40 24.13
CA ASP A 181 -22.05 -22.94 25.24
C ASP A 181 -21.28 -22.16 26.35
N ALA A 182 -20.05 -21.71 26.06
CA ALA A 182 -19.20 -20.98 27.01
C ALA A 182 -19.07 -19.46 26.74
N MET A 183 -19.61 -18.93 25.64
CA MET A 183 -19.53 -17.47 25.35
C MET A 183 -20.87 -16.71 25.40
N GLU A 184 -21.99 -17.36 25.73
CA GLU A 184 -23.32 -16.73 25.62
C GLU A 184 -23.88 -16.09 26.91
N LYS A 185 -23.12 -16.02 28.02
CA LYS A 185 -23.62 -15.49 29.30
C LYS A 185 -23.09 -14.12 29.75
N GLU A 186 -22.39 -13.36 28.91
CA GLU A 186 -21.82 -12.06 29.34
C GLU A 186 -22.17 -10.83 28.46
N ASN A 187 -23.29 -10.84 27.73
CA ASN A 187 -23.69 -9.68 26.91
C ASN A 187 -25.14 -9.20 27.08
N LYS A 188 -25.72 -9.31 28.29
CA LYS A 188 -27.06 -8.74 28.57
C LYS A 188 -27.09 -7.23 28.85
N ASN A 189 -26.09 -6.45 28.43
CA ASN A 189 -26.10 -5.00 28.66
C ASN A 189 -25.50 -4.15 27.53
N LYS A 190 -25.79 -4.49 26.26
CA LYS A 190 -25.47 -3.61 25.12
C LYS A 190 -26.73 -2.89 24.66
N LYS A 191 -26.74 -1.57 24.90
CA LYS A 191 -27.64 -0.61 24.26
C LYS A 191 -27.73 -0.94 22.76
N GLU A 192 -28.95 -0.95 22.23
CA GLU A 192 -29.20 -1.15 20.81
C GLU A 192 -28.24 -0.28 19.98
N PRO A 193 -27.40 -0.88 19.13
CA PRO A 193 -26.58 -0.09 18.23
C PRO A 193 -27.52 0.70 17.34
N LYS A 194 -27.34 2.03 17.29
CA LYS A 194 -27.97 2.86 16.25
C LYS A 194 -27.73 2.14 14.93
N LYS A 195 -28.82 1.78 14.22
CA LYS A 195 -28.76 1.18 12.89
C LYS A 195 -27.95 2.12 12.00
N PHE A 196 -26.65 1.85 11.90
CA PHE A 196 -25.80 2.46 10.91
C PHE A 196 -26.38 1.96 9.59
N GLY A 197 -26.85 2.90 8.77
CA GLY A 197 -27.22 2.57 7.38
C GLY A 197 -26.06 1.79 6.76
N ASP A 198 -26.41 0.90 5.83
CA ASP A 198 -25.51 0.03 5.10
C ASP A 198 -24.15 0.71 4.89
N GLN A 199 -23.05 0.02 5.16
CA GLN A 199 -21.72 0.62 5.15
C GLN A 199 -21.43 1.31 3.79
N LEU A 200 -22.08 0.81 2.73
CA LEU A 200 -22.17 1.41 1.40
C LEU A 200 -22.75 2.84 1.36
N ASP A 201 -23.80 3.11 2.14
CA ASP A 201 -24.52 4.39 2.21
C ASP A 201 -23.65 5.47 2.84
N TRP A 202 -22.84 5.11 3.84
CA TRP A 202 -21.86 6.00 4.47
C TRP A 202 -20.76 6.43 3.46
N TRP A 203 -20.22 5.49 2.69
CA TRP A 203 -19.21 5.79 1.66
C TRP A 203 -19.77 6.64 0.51
N GLN A 204 -21.02 6.41 0.10
CA GLN A 204 -21.67 7.22 -0.93
C GLN A 204 -21.95 8.66 -0.48
N THR A 205 -22.17 8.87 0.82
CA THR A 205 -22.47 10.19 1.39
C THR A 205 -21.23 11.08 1.51
N ILE A 206 -20.08 10.53 1.91
CA ILE A 206 -18.83 11.30 2.08
C ILE A 206 -18.13 11.60 0.73
N GLY A 207 -18.33 10.76 -0.29
CA GLY A 207 -17.69 10.92 -1.61
C GLY A 207 -18.22 12.08 -2.48
N ARG A 208 -19.29 12.77 -2.05
CA ARG A 208 -19.86 13.93 -2.76
C ARG A 208 -19.33 15.24 -2.16
N TRP A 209 -18.06 15.53 -2.36
CA TRP A 209 -17.57 16.91 -2.21
C TRP A 209 -17.90 17.67 -3.51
N LYS A 210 -18.82 18.63 -3.41
CA LYS A 210 -19.08 19.66 -4.42
C LYS A 210 -18.01 20.75 -4.36
#